data_AF-A0A550I7I1-F1
#
_entry.id   AF-A0A550I7I1-F1
#
_cell.length_a   1.000
_cell.length_b   1.000
_cell.length_c   1.000
_cell.angle_alpha   90.00
_cell.angle_beta   90.00
_cell.angle_gamma   90.00
#
_symmetry.space_group_name_H-M   'P 1'
#
loop_
_entity.id
_entity.type
_entity.pdbx_description
1 polymer ?
#
loop_
_entity_poly.entity_id
_entity_poly.type
_entity_poly.pdbx_seq_one_letter_code
_entity_poly.pdbx_strand_id
1 'polypeptide(L)'
;MKTLIFSLLLIAATTFSQAQEIQLEEAKVGFAPLDSKVERNGDEFSFKVAETYTGEFTKDPIAFMKANFDIKNFIAAHDEEWDSYAVTFSSSKGYLSADFDKDGNLVSTFQKFKDIVLPLDVRREVYMANKGWTMTGNKYTASGSGEIIQKEVYKIKLVNGNQKRTMKIDPRASETSVAINE
;
A
#
# COMPACT_ATOMS: atom_id res chain seq x y z
N MET A 1 46.43 -57.18 -12.22
CA MET A 1 45.34 -56.55 -13.01
C MET A 1 44.01 -56.42 -12.26
N LYS A 2 43.71 -57.26 -11.25
CA LYS A 2 42.46 -57.12 -10.47
C LYS A 2 42.48 -55.95 -9.48
N THR A 3 43.64 -55.60 -8.93
CA THR A 3 43.80 -54.50 -7.95
C THR A 3 43.85 -53.11 -8.57
N LEU A 4 44.26 -52.98 -9.84
CA LEU A 4 44.30 -51.69 -10.57
C LEU A 4 42.91 -51.19 -10.99
N ILE A 5 41.96 -52.11 -11.23
CA ILE A 5 40.59 -51.77 -11.62
C ILE A 5 39.83 -51.16 -10.43
N PHE A 6 40.07 -51.65 -9.21
CA PHE A 6 39.45 -51.12 -8.00
C PHE A 6 39.94 -49.71 -7.64
N SER A 7 41.22 -49.39 -7.92
CA SER A 7 41.75 -48.03 -7.69
C SER A 7 41.20 -47.01 -8.67
N LEU A 8 40.95 -47.40 -9.93
CA LEU A 8 40.37 -46.51 -10.94
C LEU A 8 38.90 -46.20 -10.65
N LEU A 9 38.17 -47.15 -10.08
CA LEU A 9 36.77 -46.98 -9.68
C LEU A 9 36.61 -45.99 -8.50
N LEU A 10 37.61 -45.92 -7.61
CA LEU A 10 37.58 -45.05 -6.44
C LEU A 10 37.90 -43.58 -6.78
N ILE A 11 38.66 -43.33 -7.85
CA ILE A 11 38.98 -41.97 -8.32
C ILE A 11 37.81 -41.37 -9.11
N ALA A 12 37.00 -42.20 -9.77
CA ALA A 12 35.78 -41.76 -10.47
C ALA A 12 34.64 -41.37 -9.52
N ALA A 13 34.70 -41.76 -8.24
CA ALA A 13 33.67 -41.44 -7.25
C ALA A 13 33.83 -40.05 -6.61
N THR A 14 34.99 -39.40 -6.76
CA THR A 14 35.28 -38.12 -6.09
C THR A 14 35.01 -36.88 -6.95
N THR A 15 34.57 -37.03 -8.21
CA THR A 15 34.31 -35.89 -9.11
C THR A 15 32.84 -35.47 -9.21
N PHE A 16 31.95 -36.01 -8.37
CA PHE A 16 30.54 -35.61 -8.29
C PHE A 16 30.18 -34.91 -6.98
N SER A 17 31.14 -34.22 -6.35
CA SER A 17 30.79 -33.16 -5.41
C SER A 17 30.16 -32.02 -6.19
N GLN A 18 28.84 -32.12 -6.32
CA GLN A 18 27.93 -31.08 -6.78
C GLN A 18 28.25 -29.80 -6.01
N ALA A 19 29.02 -28.90 -6.63
CA ALA A 19 28.90 -27.49 -6.34
C ALA A 19 27.58 -27.02 -6.97
N GLN A 20 26.47 -27.50 -6.41
CA GLN A 20 25.21 -26.78 -6.57
C GLN A 20 25.42 -25.51 -5.77
N GLU A 21 25.73 -24.43 -6.50
CA GLU A 21 25.55 -23.09 -5.99
C GLU A 21 24.06 -22.99 -5.67
N ILE A 22 23.72 -23.23 -4.40
CA ILE A 22 22.41 -22.86 -3.90
C ILE A 22 22.44 -21.34 -4.00
N GLN A 23 21.91 -20.80 -5.10
CA GLN A 23 21.40 -19.44 -5.09
C GLN A 23 20.30 -19.46 -4.04
N LEU A 24 20.69 -19.15 -2.81
CA LEU A 24 19.78 -18.66 -1.82
C LEU A 24 19.18 -17.42 -2.47
N GLU A 25 17.89 -17.47 -2.83
CA GLU A 25 17.14 -16.22 -2.91
C GLU A 25 17.50 -15.47 -1.63
N GLU A 26 18.09 -14.28 -1.79
CA GLU A 26 18.43 -13.42 -0.67
C GLU A 26 17.27 -13.49 0.31
N ALA A 27 17.59 -13.75 1.59
CA ALA A 27 16.59 -13.67 2.64
C ALA A 27 16.02 -12.26 2.56
N LYS A 28 14.90 -12.11 1.86
CA LYS A 28 14.14 -10.87 1.78
C LYS A 28 13.71 -10.64 3.20
N VAL A 29 14.49 -9.85 3.93
CA VAL A 29 14.13 -9.34 5.25
C VAL A 29 12.80 -8.67 4.99
N GLY A 30 11.72 -9.34 5.39
CA GLY A 30 10.38 -8.88 5.09
C GLY A 30 10.29 -7.44 5.56
N PHE A 31 9.93 -6.54 4.66
CA PHE A 31 9.54 -5.19 5.04
C PHE A 31 8.41 -5.40 6.03
N ALA A 32 8.65 -5.30 7.34
CA ALA A 32 7.65 -5.65 8.34
C ALA A 32 6.71 -4.46 8.50
N PRO A 33 6.04 -4.05 7.40
CA PRO A 33 4.60 -4.32 7.27
C PRO A 33 4.05 -4.65 5.85
N LEU A 34 4.91 -4.84 4.85
CA LEU A 34 4.57 -5.20 3.47
C LEU A 34 4.90 -6.66 3.17
N ASP A 35 4.04 -7.33 2.39
CA ASP A 35 4.33 -8.66 1.89
C ASP A 35 5.59 -8.64 0.99
N SER A 36 6.43 -9.64 1.17
CA SER A 36 7.65 -9.89 0.39
C SER A 36 7.38 -10.16 -1.10
N LYS A 37 6.13 -10.54 -1.44
CA LYS A 37 5.71 -10.78 -2.82
C LYS A 37 5.20 -9.49 -3.46
N VAL A 38 5.96 -9.01 -4.44
CA VAL A 38 5.58 -7.87 -5.29
C VAL A 38 4.91 -8.41 -6.54
N GLU A 39 3.70 -7.94 -6.84
CA GLU A 39 3.06 -8.16 -8.15
C GLU A 39 3.51 -7.03 -9.08
N ARG A 40 4.01 -7.36 -10.29
CA ARG A 40 4.58 -6.42 -11.25
C ARG A 40 3.89 -6.51 -12.62
N ASN A 41 3.63 -5.36 -13.24
CA ASN A 41 3.19 -5.25 -14.63
C ASN A 41 3.77 -3.99 -15.28
N GLY A 42 4.77 -4.13 -16.15
CA GLY A 42 5.43 -2.96 -16.74
C GLY A 42 6.01 -2.07 -15.65
N ASP A 43 5.58 -0.81 -15.62
CA ASP A 43 6.00 0.20 -14.65
C ASP A 43 5.20 0.25 -13.33
N GLU A 44 4.27 -0.70 -13.16
CA GLU A 44 3.37 -0.80 -12.02
C GLU A 44 3.81 -1.89 -11.04
N PHE A 45 3.85 -1.53 -9.75
CA PHE A 45 4.18 -2.43 -8.66
C PHE A 45 3.11 -2.41 -7.58
N SER A 46 2.81 -3.58 -7.02
CA SER A 46 1.82 -3.73 -5.96
C SER A 46 2.38 -4.48 -4.76
N PHE A 47 2.21 -3.87 -3.59
CA PHE A 47 2.56 -4.41 -2.28
C PHE A 47 1.28 -4.66 -1.48
N LYS A 48 1.20 -5.81 -0.82
CA LYS A 48 0.13 -6.10 0.13
C LYS A 48 0.56 -5.68 1.53
N VAL A 49 -0.24 -4.85 2.17
CA VAL A 49 -0.09 -4.49 3.57
C VAL A 49 -0.59 -5.67 4.42
N ALA A 50 0.24 -6.13 5.34
CA ALA A 50 -0.14 -7.20 6.25
C ALA A 50 -1.35 -6.79 7.12
N GLU A 51 -2.28 -7.71 7.36
CA GLU A 51 -3.59 -7.37 7.94
C GLU A 51 -3.49 -6.76 9.35
N THR A 52 -2.44 -7.09 10.10
CA THR A 52 -2.14 -6.49 11.41
C THR A 52 -1.86 -4.98 11.34
N TYR A 53 -1.42 -4.48 10.18
CA TYR A 53 -1.09 -3.07 9.94
C TYR A 53 -2.19 -2.31 9.19
N THR A 54 -3.28 -2.99 8.76
CA THR A 54 -4.39 -2.35 8.05
C THR A 54 -4.97 -1.15 8.83
N GLY A 55 -5.01 -1.23 10.16
CA GLY A 55 -5.48 -0.11 11.00
C GLY A 55 -4.57 1.12 10.95
N GLU A 56 -3.26 0.93 10.95
CA GLU A 56 -2.26 2.01 10.85
C GLU A 56 -2.24 2.58 9.44
N PHE A 57 -2.20 1.71 8.44
CA PHE A 57 -2.22 2.08 7.03
C PHE A 57 -3.46 2.92 6.68
N THR A 58 -4.64 2.53 7.13
CA THR A 58 -5.88 3.26 6.84
C THR A 58 -6.01 4.59 7.58
N LYS A 59 -5.22 4.80 8.64
CA LYS A 59 -5.22 6.04 9.42
C LYS A 59 -4.44 7.16 8.72
N ASP A 60 -3.26 6.82 8.17
CA ASP A 60 -2.44 7.73 7.39
C ASP A 60 -1.64 6.96 6.33
N PRO A 61 -2.23 6.73 5.13
CA PRO A 61 -1.61 5.92 4.10
C PRO A 61 -0.28 6.48 3.59
N ILE A 62 -0.17 7.82 3.50
CA ILE A 62 1.04 8.48 2.98
C ILE A 62 2.18 8.36 4.00
N ALA A 63 1.91 8.66 5.28
CA ALA A 63 2.93 8.49 6.32
C ALA A 63 3.34 7.02 6.47
N PHE A 64 2.37 6.09 6.37
CA PHE A 64 2.66 4.66 6.38
C PHE A 64 3.58 4.25 5.23
N MET A 65 3.29 4.67 4.00
CA MET A 65 4.17 4.40 2.86
C MET A 65 5.58 4.94 3.11
N LYS A 66 5.71 6.22 3.49
CA LYS A 66 7.02 6.85 3.72
C LYS A 66 7.86 6.14 4.79
N ALA A 67 7.22 5.62 5.83
CA ALA A 67 7.90 4.92 6.91
C ALA A 67 8.36 3.52 6.52
N ASN A 68 7.74 2.90 5.51
CA ASN A 68 7.86 1.47 5.24
C ASN A 68 8.32 1.12 3.83
N PHE A 69 8.47 2.11 2.96
CA PHE A 69 8.87 1.92 1.58
C PHE A 69 9.97 2.92 1.19
N ASP A 70 11.13 2.38 0.85
CA ASP A 70 12.26 3.15 0.34
C ASP A 70 12.32 3.03 -1.18
N ILE A 71 11.78 4.05 -1.86
CA ILE A 71 11.76 4.13 -3.32
C ILE A 71 13.18 4.13 -3.92
N LYS A 72 14.19 4.67 -3.23
CA LYS A 72 15.55 4.76 -3.77
C LYS A 72 16.21 3.40 -3.80
N ASN A 73 16.11 2.66 -2.70
CA ASN A 73 16.57 1.28 -2.64
C ASN A 73 15.78 0.40 -3.62
N PHE A 74 14.48 0.66 -3.75
CA PHE A 74 13.64 -0.05 -4.70
C PHE A 74 14.08 0.16 -6.15
N ILE A 75 14.33 1.41 -6.58
CA ILE A 75 14.84 1.73 -7.92
C ILE A 75 16.21 1.07 -8.13
N ALA A 76 17.13 1.19 -7.15
CA ALA A 76 18.47 0.61 -7.25
C ALA A 76 18.48 -0.92 -7.36
N ALA A 77 17.43 -1.60 -6.88
CA ALA A 77 17.28 -3.04 -6.96
C ALA A 77 16.66 -3.54 -8.29
N HIS A 78 16.21 -2.63 -9.15
CA HIS A 78 15.63 -2.98 -10.46
C HIS A 78 16.53 -2.43 -11.57
N ASP A 79 17.01 -3.31 -12.45
CA ASP A 79 17.94 -2.96 -13.55
C ASP A 79 17.27 -2.15 -14.68
N GLU A 80 15.96 -1.95 -14.62
CA GLU A 80 15.21 -1.25 -15.65
C GLU A 80 15.04 0.22 -15.30
N GLU A 81 15.58 1.10 -16.14
CA GLU A 81 15.39 2.54 -16.02
C GLU A 81 14.04 2.94 -16.61
N TRP A 82 13.09 3.31 -15.75
CA TRP A 82 11.79 3.84 -16.17
C TRP A 82 11.68 5.35 -15.97
N ASP A 83 10.84 5.99 -16.78
CA ASP A 83 10.53 7.40 -16.66
C ASP A 83 9.69 7.73 -15.41
N SER A 84 8.94 6.73 -14.92
CA SER A 84 8.10 6.81 -13.73
C SER A 84 7.93 5.45 -13.06
N TYR A 85 7.55 5.46 -11.78
CA TYR A 85 7.24 4.27 -11.02
C TYR A 85 5.88 4.42 -10.35
N ALA A 86 4.92 3.57 -10.70
CA ALA A 86 3.60 3.53 -10.08
C ALA A 86 3.57 2.45 -9.00
N VAL A 87 3.50 2.85 -7.73
CA VAL A 87 3.54 1.93 -6.59
C VAL A 87 2.22 1.94 -5.84
N THR A 88 1.57 0.77 -5.75
CA THR A 88 0.32 0.56 -5.04
C THR A 88 0.53 -0.22 -3.75
N PHE A 89 0.02 0.30 -2.64
CA PHE A 89 -0.07 -0.39 -1.35
C PHE A 89 -1.51 -0.75 -1.09
N SER A 90 -1.80 -2.04 -0.91
CA SER A 90 -3.17 -2.56 -0.83
C SER A 90 -3.43 -3.33 0.46
N SER A 91 -4.64 -3.19 1.01
CA SER A 91 -5.13 -3.90 2.20
C SER A 91 -6.54 -4.42 1.95
N SER A 92 -7.09 -5.18 2.91
CA SER A 92 -8.49 -5.61 2.87
C SER A 92 -9.50 -4.45 2.83
N LYS A 93 -9.08 -3.25 3.27
CA LYS A 93 -9.89 -2.03 3.37
C LYS A 93 -9.76 -1.09 2.18
N GLY A 94 -8.74 -1.24 1.33
CA GLY A 94 -8.49 -0.28 0.26
C GLY A 94 -7.01 -0.14 -0.07
N TYR A 95 -6.65 0.94 -0.76
CA TYR A 95 -5.30 1.14 -1.27
C TYR A 95 -4.89 2.62 -1.34
N LEU A 96 -3.57 2.80 -1.39
CA LEU A 96 -2.87 4.01 -1.81
C LEU A 96 -2.11 3.67 -3.09
N SER A 97 -2.26 4.49 -4.13
CA SER A 97 -1.39 4.53 -5.30
C SER A 97 -0.51 5.76 -5.18
N ALA A 98 0.78 5.60 -5.42
CA ALA A 98 1.79 6.64 -5.37
C ALA A 98 2.60 6.62 -6.68
N ASP A 99 2.62 7.75 -7.37
CA ASP A 99 3.40 7.91 -8.59
C ASP A 99 4.70 8.63 -8.24
N PHE A 100 5.82 8.01 -8.61
CA PHE A 100 7.15 8.59 -8.46
C PHE A 100 7.73 8.90 -9.83
N ASP A 101 8.52 9.97 -9.92
CA ASP A 101 9.32 10.24 -11.13
C ASP A 101 10.52 9.29 -11.22
N LYS A 102 11.26 9.34 -12.34
CA LYS A 102 12.49 8.57 -12.56
C LYS A 102 13.52 8.69 -11.44
N ASP A 103 13.53 9.83 -10.74
CA ASP A 103 14.47 10.12 -9.67
C ASP A 103 13.90 9.64 -8.32
N GLY A 104 12.72 9.05 -8.27
CA GLY A 104 12.07 8.58 -7.03
C GLY A 104 11.45 9.70 -6.19
N ASN A 105 11.18 10.87 -6.76
CA ASN A 105 10.41 11.91 -6.07
C ASN A 105 8.91 11.60 -6.18
N LEU A 106 8.17 11.76 -5.08
CA LEU A 106 6.72 11.53 -5.06
C LEU A 106 5.99 12.65 -5.82
N VAL A 107 5.39 12.31 -6.95
CA VAL A 107 4.67 13.24 -7.84
C VAL A 107 3.20 13.35 -7.45
N SER A 108 2.56 12.22 -7.17
CA SER A 108 1.10 12.14 -7.06
C SER A 108 0.70 11.02 -6.12
N THR A 109 -0.43 11.22 -5.44
CA THR A 109 -1.06 10.16 -4.63
C THR A 109 -2.55 10.07 -4.90
N PHE A 110 -3.05 8.85 -4.92
CA PHE A 110 -4.48 8.53 -4.98
C PHE A 110 -4.83 7.47 -3.93
N GLN A 111 -5.89 7.70 -3.18
CA GLN A 111 -6.29 6.89 -2.04
C GLN A 111 -7.76 6.50 -2.16
N LYS A 112 -8.07 5.24 -1.84
CA LYS A 112 -9.45 4.76 -1.80
C LYS A 112 -9.63 3.68 -0.77
N PHE A 113 -10.52 3.93 0.18
CA PHE A 113 -10.79 3.02 1.28
C PHE A 113 -12.29 2.85 1.54
N LYS A 114 -12.65 1.74 2.19
CA LYS A 114 -14.01 1.41 2.60
C LYS A 114 -14.04 1.01 4.07
N ASP A 115 -15.12 1.39 4.74
CA ASP A 115 -15.46 0.98 6.10
C ASP A 115 -14.28 1.14 7.07
N ILE A 116 -13.64 2.31 6.99
CA ILE A 116 -12.54 2.75 7.85
C ILE A 116 -13.09 3.58 9.01
N VAL A 117 -12.26 3.78 10.03
CA VAL A 117 -12.59 4.70 11.12
C VAL A 117 -12.50 6.13 10.57
N LEU A 118 -13.64 6.82 10.51
CA LEU A 118 -13.71 8.21 10.07
C LEU A 118 -12.99 9.13 11.07
N PRO A 119 -12.35 10.23 10.65
CA PRO A 119 -11.83 11.27 11.53
C PRO A 119 -12.88 11.84 12.50
N LEU A 120 -12.43 12.38 13.64
CA LEU A 120 -13.33 12.78 14.74
C LEU A 120 -14.32 13.89 14.34
N ASP A 121 -13.83 14.90 13.64
CA ASP A 121 -14.59 15.98 13.01
C ASP A 121 -15.66 15.45 12.05
N VAL A 122 -15.30 14.54 11.14
CA VAL A 122 -16.25 13.91 10.22
C VAL A 122 -17.32 13.12 10.98
N ARG A 123 -16.93 12.35 12.01
CA ARG A 123 -17.89 11.62 12.86
C ARG A 123 -18.87 12.57 13.57
N ARG A 124 -18.37 13.70 14.08
CA ARG A 124 -19.20 14.72 14.75
C ARG A 124 -20.19 15.36 13.78
N GLU A 125 -19.75 15.73 12.59
CA GLU A 125 -20.61 16.30 11.55
C GLU A 125 -21.74 15.32 11.17
N VAL A 126 -21.39 14.05 10.92
CA VAL A 126 -22.37 12.99 10.63
C VAL A 126 -23.39 12.88 11.77
N TYR A 127 -22.94 12.81 13.02
CA TYR A 127 -23.84 12.68 14.17
C TYR A 127 -24.80 13.87 14.29
N MET A 128 -24.28 15.09 14.18
CA MET A 128 -25.06 16.31 14.35
C MET A 128 -26.11 16.49 13.25
N ALA A 129 -25.76 16.20 11.99
CA ALA A 129 -26.67 16.31 10.85
C ALA A 129 -27.65 15.14 10.70
N ASN A 130 -27.45 14.03 11.44
CA ASN A 130 -28.18 12.78 11.22
C ASN A 130 -28.59 12.09 12.53
N LYS A 131 -29.04 12.84 13.53
CA LYS A 131 -29.52 12.26 14.80
C LYS A 131 -30.59 11.18 14.55
N GLY A 132 -30.44 10.03 15.20
CA GLY A 132 -31.33 8.87 15.04
C GLY A 132 -31.04 7.98 13.81
N TRP A 133 -30.09 8.35 12.94
CA TRP A 133 -29.64 7.51 11.83
C TRP A 133 -28.43 6.68 12.24
N THR A 134 -28.34 5.46 11.73
CA THR A 134 -27.22 4.55 11.95
C THR A 134 -26.30 4.54 10.73
N MET A 135 -25.00 4.74 10.93
CA MET A 135 -23.99 4.52 9.89
C MET A 135 -23.79 3.03 9.65
N THR A 136 -23.92 2.61 8.39
CA THR A 136 -23.77 1.20 7.97
C THR A 136 -22.51 0.95 7.15
N GLY A 137 -21.83 2.02 6.71
CA GLY A 137 -20.56 1.92 6.01
C GLY A 137 -20.10 3.27 5.51
N ASN A 138 -18.84 3.31 5.07
CA ASN A 138 -18.27 4.51 4.48
C ASN A 138 -17.32 4.19 3.32
N LYS A 139 -17.08 5.18 2.48
CA LYS A 139 -16.04 5.17 1.47
C LYS A 139 -15.25 6.46 1.60
N TYR A 140 -13.95 6.34 1.64
CA TYR A 140 -13.00 7.44 1.61
C TYR A 140 -12.32 7.47 0.24
N THR A 141 -12.13 8.67 -0.31
CA THR A 141 -11.36 8.87 -1.53
C THR A 141 -10.60 10.19 -1.42
N ALA A 142 -9.30 10.14 -1.67
CA ALA A 142 -8.47 11.33 -1.71
C ALA A 142 -7.47 11.28 -2.86
N SER A 143 -7.05 12.44 -3.33
CA SER A 143 -6.00 12.58 -4.33
C SER A 143 -5.21 13.86 -4.13
N GLY A 144 -3.94 13.86 -4.51
CA GLY A 144 -3.04 14.97 -4.24
C GLY A 144 -1.82 15.00 -5.15
N SER A 145 -1.05 16.09 -5.03
CA SER A 145 0.30 16.19 -5.59
C SER A 145 1.29 15.97 -4.45
N GLY A 146 2.19 15.01 -4.64
CA GLY A 146 3.05 14.53 -3.58
C GLY A 146 2.25 14.09 -2.36
N GLU A 147 2.61 14.67 -1.22
CA GLU A 147 1.99 14.42 0.09
C GLU A 147 0.75 15.30 0.34
N ILE A 148 0.50 16.31 -0.51
CA ILE A 148 -0.53 17.33 -0.27
C ILE A 148 -1.87 16.85 -0.83
N ILE A 149 -2.82 16.57 0.06
CA ILE A 149 -4.19 16.19 -0.32
C ILE A 149 -4.95 17.39 -0.91
N GLN A 150 -5.32 17.27 -2.19
CA GLN A 150 -6.02 18.31 -2.97
C GLN A 150 -7.49 18.02 -3.24
N LYS A 151 -7.92 16.77 -3.15
CA LYS A 151 -9.31 16.35 -3.20
C LYS A 151 -9.52 15.33 -2.10
N GLU A 152 -10.55 15.49 -1.29
CA GLU A 152 -10.85 14.58 -0.19
C GLU A 152 -12.37 14.46 -0.03
N VAL A 153 -12.87 13.23 0.01
CA VAL A 153 -14.31 12.98 0.12
C VAL A 153 -14.58 11.75 0.98
N TYR A 154 -15.48 11.92 1.93
CA TYR A 154 -16.14 10.83 2.63
C TYR A 154 -17.56 10.65 2.11
N LYS A 155 -17.92 9.42 1.72
CA LYS A 155 -19.30 9.02 1.41
C LYS A 155 -19.79 8.06 2.50
N ILE A 156 -20.79 8.46 3.25
CA ILE A 156 -21.26 7.76 4.45
C ILE A 156 -22.67 7.24 4.20
N LYS A 157 -22.85 5.92 4.34
CA LYS A 157 -24.16 5.26 4.18
C LYS A 157 -24.89 5.25 5.52
N LEU A 158 -26.11 5.76 5.51
CA LEU A 158 -26.95 5.93 6.68
C LEU A 158 -28.28 5.21 6.49
N VAL A 159 -28.80 4.62 7.56
CA VAL A 159 -30.12 3.97 7.61
C VAL A 159 -30.93 4.46 8.81
N ASN A 160 -32.24 4.59 8.63
CA ASN A 160 -33.20 4.83 9.70
C ASN A 160 -34.49 4.08 9.37
N GLY A 161 -34.72 2.96 10.06
CA GLY A 161 -35.75 1.99 9.67
C GLY A 161 -35.56 1.55 8.21
N ASN A 162 -36.58 1.76 7.39
CA ASN A 162 -36.56 1.39 5.96
C ASN A 162 -35.93 2.48 5.05
N GLN A 163 -35.61 3.65 5.60
CA GLN A 163 -35.01 4.74 4.83
C GLN A 163 -33.50 4.57 4.72
N LYS A 164 -32.95 4.81 3.53
CA LYS A 164 -31.52 4.79 3.25
C LYS A 164 -31.10 6.10 2.62
N ARG A 165 -29.97 6.66 3.05
CA ARG A 165 -29.35 7.81 2.40
C ARG A 165 -27.83 7.73 2.42
N THR A 166 -27.20 8.50 1.54
CA THR A 166 -25.74 8.68 1.54
C THR A 166 -25.44 10.14 1.78
N MET A 167 -24.66 10.44 2.81
CA MET A 167 -24.11 11.76 3.07
C MET A 167 -22.73 11.86 2.43
N LYS A 168 -22.41 12.99 1.79
CA LYS A 168 -21.09 13.29 1.26
C LYS A 168 -20.50 14.43 2.08
N ILE A 169 -19.28 14.26 2.58
CA ILE A 169 -18.53 15.28 3.33
C ILE A 169 -17.21 15.52 2.60
N ASP A 170 -16.90 16.79 2.36
CA ASP A 170 -15.59 17.27 1.92
C ASP A 170 -15.04 18.15 3.05
N PRO A 171 -14.09 17.66 3.87
CA PRO A 171 -13.63 18.37 5.07
C PRO A 171 -13.15 19.79 4.77
N ARG A 172 -12.56 20.01 3.59
CA ARG A 172 -11.96 21.30 3.20
C ARG A 172 -13.01 22.30 2.70
N ALA A 173 -14.16 21.82 2.23
CA ALA A 173 -15.30 22.69 1.91
C ALA A 173 -15.97 23.24 3.18
N SER A 174 -16.01 22.45 4.26
CA SER A 174 -16.54 22.88 5.56
C SER A 174 -15.67 23.98 6.20
N GLU A 175 -14.34 23.94 6.07
CA GLU A 175 -13.44 24.99 6.59
C GLU A 175 -13.59 26.32 5.84
N THR A 176 -13.74 26.27 4.51
CA THR A 176 -13.91 27.49 3.68
C THR A 176 -15.23 28.21 3.98
N SER A 177 -16.26 27.49 4.45
CA SER A 177 -17.59 28.03 4.74
C SER A 177 -17.67 28.81 6.07
N VAL A 178 -16.67 28.67 6.95
CA VAL A 178 -16.62 29.38 8.25
C VAL A 178 -15.83 30.71 8.14
N ALA A 179 -15.04 30.89 7.07
CA ALA A 179 -14.12 32.01 6.92
C ALA A 179 -14.73 33.28 6.27
N ILE A 180 -16.05 33.40 6.13
CA ILE A 180 -16.67 34.58 5.52
C ILE A 180 -17.90 34.99 6.33
N ASN A 181 -17.66 35.84 7.34
CA ASN A 181 -18.62 36.78 7.92
C ASN A 181 -17.80 37.80 8.71
N GLU A 182 -17.32 38.84 8.03
CA GLU A 182 -17.00 40.15 8.63
C GLU A 182 -18.17 41.10 8.36
#